data_AF-A0AAN9B9U0-F1
#
_entry.id   AF-A0AAN9B9U0-F1
#
_cell.length_a   1.000
_cell.length_b   1.000
_cell.length_c   1.000
_cell.angle_alpha   90.00
_cell.angle_beta   90.00
_cell.angle_gamma   90.00
#
_symmetry.space_group_name_H-M   'P 1'
#
loop_
_entity.id
_entity.type
_entity.pdbx_description
1 polymer ?
#
loop_
_entity_poly.entity_id
_entity_poly.type
_entity_poly.pdbx_seq_one_letter_code
_entity_poly.pdbx_strand_id
1 'polypeptide(L)'
;MMISLFSAKTLRRIYRDPKCLIHDLLRPLVECGMTAEPSVTLSPKLCGQFWRAKLHLEWPSKVTIFAVHSSVTGAEENAYLLACDLFKSIGLLYENTPGSIVPVSPDFVNKTLQTLHSVPDPFNRPPQPFLFSTSPTGGTESQHSEERLGMNACPVKQLWRTDVVAEWPYSFNVCSHGPSPELSEYSAALLTCMKLKSQGLLDNKNQLTKKRLPPINRQLCSLEVAELTGLTREEFDPHYEIYSDASACGFGAYLVKKDVNRVRWLANTWSQHFPGAPEFHARERLCEAENSIRMDSTFCELYSVVAACYTWKHKFVGKRVLVWTDNLNVVRLVNQGVRSETKQKRWGKLYRILYFTSQKYSFELCASHVQRTENMAADFLSRRKLTEFRKAVPDAAPSEKKTKKLLFWNPLQWTDHQPHFKLA
;
A
#
# COMPACT_ATOMS: atom_id res chain seq x y z
N MET A 1 14.11 0.01 -8.62
CA MET A 1 14.72 1.02 -9.49
C MET A 1 13.81 2.25 -9.60
N MET A 2 13.86 3.13 -8.60
CA MET A 2 12.99 4.31 -8.59
C MET A 2 13.58 5.32 -9.57
N ILE A 3 12.84 5.66 -10.62
CA ILE A 3 13.27 6.70 -11.56
C ILE A 3 12.69 8.00 -11.00
N SER A 4 13.51 8.82 -10.35
CA SER A 4 13.11 10.21 -10.07
C SER A 4 12.94 10.92 -11.41
N LEU A 5 11.80 11.57 -11.60
CA LEU A 5 11.50 12.39 -12.77
C LEU A 5 12.32 13.68 -12.79
N PHE A 6 12.95 14.03 -11.67
CA PHE A 6 13.77 15.21 -11.57
C PHE A 6 15.16 14.93 -12.11
N SER A 7 15.61 15.81 -13.00
CA SER A 7 17.02 15.87 -13.34
C SER A 7 17.84 16.07 -12.07
N ALA A 8 19.00 15.43 -11.96
CA ALA A 8 19.93 15.65 -10.83
C ALA A 8 20.23 17.14 -10.61
N LYS A 9 20.24 17.94 -11.69
CA LYS A 9 20.39 19.40 -11.64
C LYS A 9 19.30 20.10 -10.84
N THR A 10 18.06 19.61 -10.91
CA THR A 10 16.94 20.14 -10.10
C THR A 10 17.11 19.74 -8.64
N LEU A 11 17.45 18.47 -8.37
CA LEU A 11 17.63 17.97 -7.00
C LEU A 11 18.77 18.69 -6.26
N ARG A 12 19.89 18.99 -6.95
CA ARG A 12 21.00 19.79 -6.37
C ARG A 12 20.59 21.17 -5.87
N ARG A 13 19.56 21.77 -6.46
CA ARG A 13 19.03 23.07 -5.99
C ARG A 13 18.20 22.93 -4.72
N ILE A 14 17.64 21.75 -4.49
CA ILE A 14 16.76 21.44 -3.35
C ILE A 14 17.59 20.93 -2.16
N TYR A 15 18.56 20.06 -2.42
CA TYR A 15 19.38 19.41 -1.40
C TYR A 15 20.82 19.91 -1.51
N ARG A 16 21.22 20.80 -0.58
CA ARG A 16 22.58 21.38 -0.57
C ARG A 16 23.66 20.36 -0.22
N ASP A 17 23.36 19.47 0.73
CA ASP A 17 24.25 18.39 1.15
C ASP A 17 23.45 17.08 1.33
N PRO A 18 23.19 16.36 0.23
CA PRO A 18 22.34 15.18 0.28
C PRO A 18 22.98 14.03 1.07
N LYS A 19 24.32 13.96 1.14
CA LYS A 19 25.01 12.93 1.90
C LYS A 19 24.83 13.18 3.40
N CYS A 20 25.12 14.39 3.87
CA CYS A 20 24.91 14.73 5.28
C CYS A 20 23.44 14.56 5.70
N LEU A 21 22.47 14.97 4.87
CA LEU A 21 21.04 14.78 5.19
C LEU A 21 20.66 13.30 5.43
N ILE A 22 21.16 12.38 4.61
CA ILE A 22 20.88 10.95 4.77
C ILE A 22 21.61 10.39 5.99
N HIS A 23 22.86 10.79 6.21
CA HIS A 23 23.60 10.36 7.39
C HIS A 23 22.98 10.92 8.68
N ASP A 24 22.57 12.18 8.72
CA ASP A 24 21.94 12.79 9.91
C ASP A 24 20.63 12.12 10.29
N LEU A 25 19.80 11.75 9.29
CA LEU A 25 18.58 10.99 9.52
C LEU A 25 18.85 9.57 10.07
N LEU A 26 19.89 8.89 9.56
CA LEU A 26 20.15 7.49 9.89
C LEU A 26 21.10 7.32 11.09
N ARG A 27 21.86 8.34 11.45
CA ARG A 27 22.91 8.31 12.48
C ARG A 27 22.41 7.71 13.80
N PRO A 28 21.26 8.14 14.38
CA PRO A 28 20.79 7.57 15.64
C PRO A 28 20.55 6.05 15.55
N LEU A 29 20.06 5.57 14.41
CA LEU A 29 19.79 4.15 14.17
C LEU A 29 21.08 3.34 13.95
N VAL A 30 22.07 3.94 13.27
CA VAL A 30 23.38 3.33 13.01
C VAL A 30 24.18 3.18 14.30
N GLU A 31 24.31 4.25 15.09
CA GLU A 31 25.11 4.28 16.33
C GLU A 31 24.65 3.22 17.34
N CYS A 32 23.39 2.79 17.22
CA CYS A 32 22.76 1.85 18.12
C CYS A 32 22.59 0.44 17.51
N GLY A 33 23.17 0.21 16.33
CA GLY A 33 23.17 -1.09 15.66
C GLY A 33 21.80 -1.53 15.13
N MET A 34 20.82 -0.62 15.01
CA MET A 34 19.50 -0.94 14.44
C MET A 34 19.54 -1.04 12.90
N THR A 35 20.49 -0.37 12.26
CA THR A 35 20.73 -0.43 10.83
C THR A 35 22.23 -0.35 10.52
N ALA A 36 22.64 -0.87 9.38
CA ALA A 36 24.00 -0.63 8.87
C ALA A 36 24.13 0.79 8.30
N GLU A 37 25.36 1.28 8.23
CA GLU A 37 25.69 2.53 7.53
C GLU A 37 25.31 2.46 6.04
N PRO A 38 24.89 3.59 5.45
CA PRO A 38 24.76 3.72 4.01
C PRO A 38 26.06 3.34 3.30
N SER A 39 26.01 2.39 2.37
CA SER A 39 27.18 1.95 1.62
C SER A 39 27.00 2.20 0.13
N VAL A 40 28.06 2.69 -0.53
CA VAL A 40 28.04 3.00 -1.97
C VAL A 40 29.04 2.12 -2.69
N THR A 41 28.56 1.36 -3.67
CA THR A 41 29.42 0.64 -4.61
C THR A 41 29.48 1.38 -5.94
N LEU A 42 30.69 1.66 -6.43
CA LEU A 42 30.93 2.36 -7.68
C LEU A 42 31.45 1.38 -8.72
N SER A 43 30.93 1.48 -9.95
CA SER A 43 31.41 0.68 -11.07
C SER A 43 31.54 1.52 -12.34
N PRO A 44 32.66 1.43 -13.08
CA PRO A 44 32.79 2.11 -14.35
C PRO A 44 31.85 1.49 -15.39
N LYS A 45 31.39 2.32 -16.32
CA LYS A 45 30.54 1.96 -17.47
C LYS A 45 31.08 2.63 -18.72
N LEU A 46 30.80 2.03 -19.88
CA LEU A 46 31.21 2.54 -21.19
C LEU A 46 32.71 2.88 -21.22
N CYS A 47 33.55 1.89 -20.93
CA CYS A 47 35.01 2.05 -20.94
C CYS A 47 35.53 3.18 -20.02
N GLY A 48 34.83 3.46 -18.91
CA GLY A 48 35.21 4.50 -17.94
C GLY A 48 34.70 5.90 -18.25
N GLN A 49 33.93 6.09 -19.33
CA GLN A 49 33.31 7.39 -19.64
C GLN A 49 32.22 7.77 -18.63
N PHE A 50 31.61 6.79 -17.98
CA PHE A 50 30.59 7.01 -16.97
C PHE A 50 30.81 6.11 -15.75
N TRP A 51 30.26 6.53 -14.63
CA TRP A 51 30.28 5.82 -13.37
C TRP A 51 28.85 5.54 -12.93
N ARG A 52 28.60 4.29 -12.54
CA ARG A 52 27.34 3.89 -11.90
C ARG A 52 27.59 3.71 -10.41
N ALA A 53 26.89 4.52 -9.61
CA ALA A 53 26.80 4.35 -8.17
C ALA A 53 25.61 3.46 -7.81
N LYS A 54 25.80 2.61 -6.81
CA LYS A 54 24.80 1.74 -6.19
C LYS A 54 24.83 2.01 -4.69
N LEU A 55 23.91 2.85 -4.22
CA LEU A 55 23.73 3.18 -2.81
C LEU A 55 22.80 2.16 -2.16
N HIS A 56 23.27 1.54 -1.09
CA HIS A 56 22.58 0.55 -0.29
C HIS A 56 22.14 1.16 1.04
N LEU A 57 20.85 1.04 1.35
CA LEU A 57 20.23 1.49 2.60
C LEU A 57 19.46 0.32 3.22
N GLU A 58 19.72 -0.03 4.47
CA GLU A 58 19.02 -1.15 5.15
C GLU A 58 17.69 -0.71 5.82
N TRP A 59 17.51 0.60 6.06
CA TRP A 59 16.36 1.17 6.76
C TRP A 59 15.70 2.29 5.93
N PRO A 60 14.35 2.49 5.99
CA PRO A 60 13.32 1.73 6.74
C PRO A 60 13.00 0.36 6.15
N SER A 61 13.46 0.12 4.94
CA SER A 61 13.46 -1.19 4.27
C SER A 61 14.70 -1.27 3.42
N LYS A 62 15.16 -2.49 3.11
CA LYS A 62 16.31 -2.69 2.24
C LYS A 62 16.05 -2.09 0.87
N VAL A 63 16.69 -0.96 0.59
CA VAL A 63 16.54 -0.19 -0.64
C VAL A 63 17.90 -0.06 -1.31
N THR A 64 17.92 -0.25 -2.62
CA THR A 64 19.09 0.00 -3.47
C THR A 64 18.75 1.07 -4.49
N ILE A 65 19.55 2.15 -4.49
CA ILE A 65 19.42 3.31 -5.35
C ILE A 65 20.56 3.28 -6.35
N PHE A 66 20.23 3.50 -7.63
CA PHE A 66 21.20 3.53 -8.70
C PHE A 66 21.25 4.93 -9.32
N ALA A 67 22.45 5.43 -9.52
CA ALA A 67 22.68 6.69 -10.22
C ALA A 67 23.86 6.57 -11.18
N VAL A 68 23.89 7.44 -12.19
CA VAL A 68 24.96 7.50 -13.19
C VAL A 68 25.43 8.95 -13.33
N HIS A 69 26.73 9.13 -13.56
CA HIS A 69 27.35 10.42 -13.88
C HIS A 69 28.65 10.22 -14.67
N SER A 70 29.19 11.26 -15.31
CA SER A 70 30.49 11.20 -16.00
C SER A 70 31.69 11.13 -15.05
N SER A 71 31.48 11.39 -13.76
CA SER A 71 32.50 11.35 -12.71
C SER A 71 32.07 10.44 -11.55
N VAL A 72 33.05 9.88 -10.83
CA VAL A 72 32.84 9.04 -9.64
C VAL A 72 32.02 9.81 -8.58
N THR A 73 32.50 10.99 -8.21
CA THR A 73 31.90 11.83 -7.17
C THR A 73 30.48 12.26 -7.53
N GLY A 74 30.24 12.63 -8.79
CA GLY A 74 28.90 13.02 -9.23
C GLY A 74 27.93 11.84 -9.31
N ALA A 75 28.41 10.61 -9.52
CA ALA A 75 27.57 9.42 -9.51
C ALA A 75 27.12 9.10 -8.08
N GLU A 76 28.05 9.18 -7.12
CA GLU A 76 27.75 9.04 -5.68
C GLU A 76 26.77 10.13 -5.21
N GLU A 77 27.08 11.40 -5.49
CA GLU A 77 26.21 12.53 -5.15
C GLU A 77 24.80 12.35 -5.73
N ASN A 78 24.70 11.96 -7.01
CA ASN A 78 23.40 11.67 -7.64
C ASN A 78 22.64 10.54 -6.93
N ALA A 79 23.32 9.52 -6.40
CA ALA A 79 22.66 8.46 -5.66
C ALA A 79 22.07 8.98 -4.34
N TYR A 80 22.79 9.84 -3.61
CA TYR A 80 22.28 10.49 -2.41
C TYR A 80 21.15 11.50 -2.70
N LEU A 81 21.21 12.25 -3.80
CA LEU A 81 20.12 13.14 -4.22
C LEU A 81 18.82 12.36 -4.45
N LEU A 82 18.90 11.20 -5.12
CA LEU A 82 17.76 10.31 -5.32
C LEU A 82 17.28 9.70 -3.99
N ALA A 83 18.18 9.44 -3.04
CA ALA A 83 17.81 8.99 -1.69
C ALA A 83 17.03 10.07 -0.92
N CYS A 84 17.46 11.33 -0.99
CA CYS A 84 16.74 12.44 -0.38
C CYS A 84 15.35 12.65 -1.01
N ASP A 85 15.23 12.53 -2.33
CA ASP A 85 13.94 12.62 -3.02
C ASP A 85 12.99 11.49 -2.58
N LEU A 86 13.50 10.26 -2.52
CA LEU A 86 12.77 9.11 -1.97
C LEU A 86 12.34 9.39 -0.52
N PHE A 87 13.27 9.73 0.37
CA PHE A 87 12.98 9.96 1.78
C PHE A 87 11.99 11.10 2.00
N LYS A 88 12.05 12.17 1.20
CA LYS A 88 11.02 13.22 1.19
C LYS A 88 9.65 12.69 0.74
N SER A 89 9.61 11.85 -0.30
CA SER A 89 8.36 11.28 -0.82
C SER A 89 7.66 10.35 0.19
N ILE A 90 8.43 9.66 1.03
CA ILE A 90 7.90 8.81 2.12
C ILE A 90 7.80 9.55 3.45
N GLY A 91 8.05 10.86 3.47
CA GLY A 91 7.82 11.71 4.63
C GLY A 91 8.94 11.70 5.67
N LEU A 92 10.11 11.16 5.40
CA LEU A 92 11.25 11.19 6.33
C LEU A 92 12.07 12.49 6.28
N LEU A 93 11.94 13.26 5.20
CA LEU A 93 12.52 14.59 5.05
C LEU A 93 11.40 15.59 4.77
N TYR A 94 11.52 16.80 5.31
CA TYR A 94 10.54 17.87 5.08
C TYR A 94 11.20 19.24 4.95
N GLU A 95 10.44 20.19 4.38
CA GLU A 95 10.88 21.58 4.24
C GLU A 95 10.44 22.37 5.47
N ASN A 96 11.38 22.69 6.36
CA ASN A 96 11.09 23.43 7.59
C ASN A 96 10.93 24.94 7.30
N THR A 97 11.82 25.49 6.49
CA THR A 97 11.74 26.84 5.92
C THR A 97 12.01 26.77 4.42
N PRO A 98 11.59 27.77 3.61
CA PRO A 98 11.82 27.76 2.17
C PRO A 98 13.29 27.49 1.83
N GLY A 99 13.57 26.34 1.18
CA GLY A 99 14.91 25.91 0.82
C GLY A 99 15.74 25.24 1.93
N SER A 100 15.16 24.99 3.11
CA SER A 100 15.78 24.24 4.21
C SER A 100 15.07 22.90 4.39
N ILE A 101 15.71 21.84 3.93
CA ILE A 101 15.24 20.45 4.13
C ILE A 101 15.90 19.90 5.39
N VAL A 102 15.10 19.31 6.28
CA VAL A 102 15.58 18.68 7.52
C VAL A 102 14.98 17.28 7.71
N PRO A 103 15.67 16.39 8.45
CA PRO A 103 15.13 15.11 8.90
C PRO A 103 13.90 15.27 9.81
N VAL A 104 13.02 14.28 9.80
CA VAL A 104 11.95 14.17 10.81
C VAL A 104 12.53 13.90 12.20
N SER A 105 11.95 14.55 13.21
CA SER A 105 12.23 14.33 14.62
C SER A 105 10.98 13.84 15.38
N PRO A 106 11.14 13.26 16.58
CA PRO A 106 10.01 12.93 17.46
C PRO A 106 9.11 14.13 17.74
N ASP A 107 9.70 15.30 18.02
CA ASP A 107 8.97 16.54 18.28
C ASP A 107 8.09 16.97 17.10
N PHE A 108 8.60 16.81 15.87
CA PHE A 108 7.82 17.08 14.67
C PHE A 108 6.58 16.19 14.60
N VAL A 109 6.73 14.90 14.88
CA VAL A 109 5.62 13.94 14.83
C VAL A 109 4.63 14.21 15.96
N ASN A 110 5.09 14.46 17.18
CA ASN A 110 4.24 14.83 18.31
C ASN A 110 3.41 16.08 18.00
N LYS A 111 4.04 17.14 17.49
CA LYS A 111 3.34 18.37 17.07
C LYS A 111 2.33 18.11 15.95
N THR A 112 2.69 17.25 14.99
CA THR A 112 1.81 16.86 13.89
C THR A 112 0.59 16.09 14.39
N LEU A 113 0.78 15.12 15.28
CA LEU A 113 -0.30 14.35 15.89
C LEU A 113 -1.21 15.22 16.77
N GLN A 114 -0.64 16.14 17.55
CA GLN A 114 -1.42 17.14 18.31
C GLN A 114 -2.27 18.02 17.38
N THR A 115 -1.69 18.50 16.27
CA THR A 115 -2.42 19.29 15.28
C THR A 115 -3.52 18.46 14.62
N LEU A 116 -3.26 17.19 14.30
CA LEU A 116 -4.23 16.27 13.73
C LEU A 116 -5.40 16.00 14.67
N HIS A 117 -5.13 15.88 15.97
CA HIS A 117 -6.13 15.73 17.02
C HIS A 117 -7.01 16.98 17.18
N SER A 118 -6.48 18.17 16.85
CA SER A 118 -7.25 19.42 16.84
C SER A 118 -8.18 19.56 15.64
N VAL A 119 -8.03 18.74 14.60
CA VAL A 119 -8.92 18.75 13.43
C VAL A 119 -10.27 18.14 13.84
N PRO A 120 -11.39 18.88 13.74
CA PRO A 120 -12.70 18.36 14.12
C PRO A 120 -13.01 17.04 13.43
N ASP A 121 -13.46 16.06 14.21
CA ASP A 121 -14.00 14.84 13.65
C ASP A 121 -15.35 15.20 12.97
N PRO A 122 -15.51 15.01 11.65
CA PRO A 122 -16.77 15.25 10.94
C PRO A 122 -17.91 14.36 11.45
N PHE A 123 -17.61 13.33 12.23
CA PHE A 123 -18.58 12.45 12.89
C PHE A 123 -18.82 12.83 14.37
N ASN A 124 -18.26 13.94 14.87
CA ASN A 124 -18.40 14.40 16.26
C ASN A 124 -18.09 13.33 17.32
N ARG A 125 -17.18 12.39 17.03
CA ARG A 125 -16.74 11.42 18.03
C ARG A 125 -15.93 12.15 19.10
N PRO A 126 -16.00 11.69 20.36
CA PRO A 126 -15.17 12.27 21.40
C PRO A 126 -13.70 12.19 20.96
N PRO A 127 -12.92 13.26 21.20
CA PRO A 127 -11.49 13.22 20.92
C PRO A 127 -10.87 12.04 21.67
N GLN A 128 -10.36 11.07 20.91
CA GLN A 128 -9.65 9.93 21.47
C GLN A 128 -8.18 10.33 21.58
N PRO A 129 -7.56 10.20 22.76
CA PRO A 129 -6.16 10.57 22.92
C PRO A 129 -5.31 9.73 21.97
N PHE A 130 -4.39 10.38 21.25
CA PHE A 130 -3.33 9.61 20.62
C PHE A 130 -2.42 9.08 21.73
N LEU A 131 -2.14 7.79 21.71
CA LEU A 131 -1.25 7.17 22.68
C LEU A 131 0.14 7.16 22.06
N PHE A 132 1.08 7.92 22.64
CA PHE A 132 2.50 7.80 22.37
C PHE A 132 3.13 7.30 23.68
N SER A 133 3.37 5.99 23.76
CA SER A 133 3.80 5.34 24.99
C SER A 133 5.08 4.57 24.77
N THR A 134 6.08 4.86 25.59
CA THR A 134 7.36 4.15 25.61
C THR A 134 7.47 3.38 26.91
N SER A 135 7.73 2.08 26.81
CA SER A 135 7.84 1.19 27.95
C SER A 135 9.03 0.25 27.79
N PRO A 136 9.68 -0.15 28.89
CA PRO A 136 10.68 -1.20 28.81
C PRO A 136 9.98 -2.51 28.41
N THR A 137 10.61 -3.24 27.50
CA THR A 137 10.21 -4.60 27.08
C THR A 137 10.63 -5.57 28.19
N GLY A 138 9.97 -5.48 29.33
CA GLY A 138 10.24 -6.27 30.53
C GLY A 138 9.37 -7.54 30.57
N GLY A 139 10.02 -8.69 30.68
CA GLY A 139 9.43 -10.02 30.67
C GLY A 139 8.26 -10.21 31.64
N THR A 140 7.05 -10.24 31.08
CA THR A 140 5.92 -10.95 31.68
C THR A 140 5.91 -12.44 31.29
N GLU A 141 6.96 -12.94 30.63
CA GLU A 141 7.20 -14.37 30.49
C GLU A 141 7.75 -14.93 31.81
N SER A 142 6.80 -15.35 32.66
CA SER A 142 6.90 -16.45 33.62
C SER A 142 8.20 -16.59 34.42
N GLN A 143 8.16 -16.16 35.69
CA GLN A 143 9.12 -16.50 36.75
C GLN A 143 9.21 -18.02 37.08
N HIS A 144 8.95 -18.93 36.14
CA HIS A 144 8.82 -20.37 36.39
C HIS A 144 9.83 -21.28 35.67
N SER A 145 10.92 -20.77 35.10
CA SER A 145 11.88 -21.66 34.41
C SER A 145 13.39 -21.41 34.60
N GLU A 146 13.83 -20.46 35.42
CA GLU A 146 15.27 -20.09 35.52
C GLU A 146 16.06 -20.71 36.69
N GLU A 147 15.64 -21.86 37.25
CA GLU A 147 16.43 -22.51 38.31
C GLU A 147 17.44 -23.57 37.82
N ARG A 148 17.65 -23.72 36.50
CA ARG A 148 18.58 -24.72 35.96
C ARG A 148 19.38 -24.19 34.79
N LEU A 149 20.56 -23.62 35.08
CA LEU A 149 21.85 -23.82 34.39
C LEU A 149 22.80 -22.66 34.74
N GLY A 150 23.82 -22.94 35.56
CA GLY A 150 24.85 -21.99 35.99
C GLY A 150 25.88 -21.65 34.90
N MET A 151 25.42 -21.10 33.77
CA MET A 151 26.29 -20.46 32.78
C MET A 151 26.21 -18.94 32.93
N ASN A 152 27.37 -18.28 32.90
CA ASN A 152 27.53 -16.82 32.95
C ASN A 152 26.64 -16.13 31.90
N ALA A 153 25.41 -15.79 32.28
CA ALA A 153 24.47 -15.11 31.41
C ALA A 153 24.96 -13.67 31.21
N CYS A 154 25.30 -13.34 29.97
CA CYS A 154 25.55 -11.97 29.57
C CYS A 154 24.27 -11.17 29.88
N PRO A 155 24.32 -10.04 30.61
CA PRO A 155 23.13 -9.31 31.01
C PRO A 155 22.28 -9.00 29.77
N VAL A 156 21.05 -9.51 29.76
CA VAL A 156 20.09 -9.26 28.67
C VAL A 156 19.91 -7.75 28.59
N LYS A 157 20.38 -7.14 27.51
CA LYS A 157 20.22 -5.70 27.31
C LYS A 157 18.72 -5.40 27.29
N GLN A 158 18.28 -4.59 28.24
CA GLN A 158 16.89 -4.14 28.33
C GLN A 158 16.50 -3.45 27.02
N LEU A 159 15.50 -4.00 26.33
CA LEU A 159 14.93 -3.39 25.13
C LEU A 159 13.80 -2.46 25.53
N TRP A 160 13.53 -1.45 24.72
CA TRP A 160 12.42 -0.52 24.87
C TRP A 160 11.46 -0.68 23.70
N ARG A 161 10.17 -0.51 23.98
CA ARG A 161 9.08 -0.55 23.00
C ARG A 161 8.32 0.77 23.05
N THR A 162 8.10 1.36 21.88
CA THR A 162 7.27 2.55 21.71
C THR A 162 6.09 2.22 20.81
N ASP A 163 4.89 2.45 21.32
CA ASP A 163 3.64 2.32 20.58
C ASP A 163 3.04 3.70 20.32
N VAL A 164 2.66 3.94 19.06
CA VAL A 164 1.99 5.15 18.58
C VAL A 164 0.63 4.76 18.02
N VAL A 165 -0.43 5.07 18.75
CA VAL A 165 -1.82 4.79 18.36
C VAL A 165 -2.51 6.11 18.04
N ALA A 166 -3.06 6.22 16.84
CA ALA A 166 -3.91 7.33 16.44
C ALA A 166 -5.23 6.77 15.88
N GLU A 167 -6.38 7.28 16.35
CA GLU A 167 -7.70 6.81 15.91
C GLU A 167 -8.37 7.72 14.87
N TRP A 168 -7.88 8.95 14.75
CA TRP A 168 -8.40 9.98 13.86
C TRP A 168 -7.27 10.59 13.03
N PRO A 169 -7.47 10.80 11.70
CA PRO A 169 -8.63 10.49 10.86
C PRO A 169 -8.69 9.06 10.32
N TYR A 170 -7.61 8.29 10.50
CA TYR A 170 -7.56 6.86 10.23
C TYR A 170 -7.04 6.19 11.49
N SER A 171 -7.65 5.07 11.91
CA SER A 171 -7.09 4.29 13.00
C SER A 171 -5.82 3.60 12.50
N PHE A 172 -4.70 3.84 13.16
CA PHE A 172 -3.46 3.12 12.94
C PHE A 172 -2.68 2.96 14.24
N ASN A 173 -1.89 1.90 14.29
CA ASN A 173 -0.91 1.65 15.32
C ASN A 173 0.46 1.49 14.63
N VAL A 174 1.47 2.17 15.15
CA VAL A 174 2.88 2.00 14.80
C VAL A 174 3.61 1.56 16.05
N CYS A 175 4.33 0.45 15.97
CA CYS A 175 5.14 -0.07 17.05
C CYS A 175 6.61 -0.12 16.62
N SER A 176 7.51 0.25 17.52
CA SER A 176 8.95 0.21 17.30
C SER A 176 9.66 -0.26 18.56
N HIS A 177 10.83 -0.87 18.38
CA HIS A 177 11.68 -1.31 19.48
C HIS A 177 13.07 -0.72 19.32
N GLY A 178 13.74 -0.41 20.43
CA GLY A 178 15.08 0.15 20.44
C GLY A 178 15.87 -0.24 21.71
N PRO A 179 17.20 -0.06 21.71
CA PRO A 179 18.03 -0.34 22.90
C PRO A 179 17.93 0.75 23.98
N SER A 180 17.31 1.88 23.68
CA SER A 180 16.99 2.96 24.64
C SER A 180 15.59 3.51 24.37
N PRO A 181 14.97 4.22 25.34
CA PRO A 181 13.70 4.90 25.13
C PRO A 181 13.76 5.86 23.93
N GLU A 182 14.78 6.71 23.86
CA GLU A 182 14.91 7.79 22.87
C GLU A 182 14.98 7.24 21.44
N LEU A 183 15.62 6.09 21.25
CA LEU A 183 15.75 5.46 19.95
C LEU A 183 14.49 4.73 19.52
N SER A 184 13.83 4.06 20.47
CA SER A 184 12.53 3.46 20.24
C SER A 184 11.50 4.53 19.83
N GLU A 185 11.56 5.70 20.46
CA GLU A 185 10.74 6.87 20.12
C GLU A 185 11.11 7.46 18.77
N TYR A 186 12.41 7.61 18.49
CA TYR A 186 12.91 8.09 17.20
C TYR A 186 12.42 7.21 16.04
N SER A 187 12.65 5.91 16.14
CA SER A 187 12.19 4.93 15.14
C SER A 187 10.66 4.93 14.99
N ALA A 188 9.92 4.98 16.11
CA ALA A 188 8.45 5.05 16.09
C ALA A 188 7.95 6.34 15.42
N ALA A 189 8.60 7.47 15.67
CA ALA A 189 8.29 8.75 15.03
C ALA A 189 8.49 8.67 13.51
N LEU A 190 9.63 8.15 13.04
CA LEU A 190 9.88 8.02 11.62
C LEU A 190 8.84 7.12 10.92
N LEU A 191 8.53 5.96 11.52
CA LEU A 191 7.50 5.05 11.02
C LEU A 191 6.10 5.68 11.00
N THR A 192 5.77 6.46 12.04
CA THR A 192 4.52 7.21 12.12
C THR A 192 4.43 8.24 11.00
N CYS A 193 5.51 8.99 10.72
CA CYS A 193 5.51 9.96 9.64
C CYS A 193 5.33 9.29 8.27
N MET A 194 6.00 8.16 8.04
CA MET A 194 5.78 7.34 6.83
C MET A 194 4.32 6.87 6.71
N LYS A 195 3.71 6.47 7.83
CA LYS A 195 2.31 6.05 7.86
C LYS A 195 1.37 7.19 7.49
N LEU A 196 1.52 8.35 8.13
CA LEU A 196 0.74 9.56 7.85
C LEU A 196 0.87 9.99 6.39
N LYS A 197 2.10 9.98 5.85
CA LYS A 197 2.37 10.26 4.43
C LYS A 197 1.67 9.28 3.50
N SER A 198 1.75 7.99 3.80
CA SER A 198 1.12 6.93 2.99
C SER A 198 -0.41 6.99 2.98
N GLN A 199 -1.01 7.56 4.03
CA GLN A 199 -2.45 7.80 4.15
C GLN A 199 -2.88 9.12 3.48
N GLY A 200 -1.94 9.88 2.90
CA GLY A 200 -2.21 11.17 2.29
C GLY A 200 -2.57 12.26 3.30
N LEU A 201 -2.24 12.08 4.58
CA LEU A 201 -2.45 13.09 5.63
C LEU A 201 -1.38 14.17 5.61
N LEU A 202 -0.21 13.85 5.06
CA LEU A 202 0.90 14.77 4.89
C LEU A 202 1.11 15.09 3.42
N ASP A 203 1.24 16.36 3.09
CA ASP A 203 1.56 16.83 1.74
C ASP A 203 3.06 16.69 1.45
N ASN A 204 3.52 17.15 0.28
CA ASN A 204 4.94 17.08 -0.13
C ASN A 204 5.91 17.91 0.73
N LYS A 205 5.40 18.78 1.60
CA LYS A 205 6.15 19.55 2.59
C LYS A 205 6.02 18.96 4.01
N ASN A 206 5.40 17.77 4.11
CA ASN A 206 4.95 17.15 5.35
C ASN A 206 4.05 18.05 6.21
N GLN A 207 3.26 18.91 5.58
CA GLN A 207 2.22 19.65 6.27
C GLN A 207 0.91 18.86 6.21
N LEU A 208 0.09 18.97 7.26
CA LEU A 208 -1.21 18.33 7.26
C LEU A 208 -2.05 18.84 6.08
N THR A 209 -2.53 17.91 5.26
CA THR A 209 -3.31 18.26 4.08
C THR A 209 -4.66 18.83 4.50
N LYS A 210 -4.97 20.07 4.09
CA LYS A 210 -6.31 20.65 4.23
C LYS A 210 -7.34 20.07 3.26
N LYS A 211 -6.89 19.25 2.30
CA LYS A 211 -7.82 18.55 1.38
C LYS A 211 -8.79 17.77 2.26
N ARG A 212 -10.10 17.87 1.97
CA ARG A 212 -11.11 17.03 2.62
C ARG A 212 -10.56 15.62 2.60
N LEU A 213 -10.38 15.05 3.79
CA LEU A 213 -10.10 13.63 3.94
C LEU A 213 -11.09 12.94 2.99
N PRO A 214 -10.61 12.17 2.00
CA PRO A 214 -11.53 11.50 1.13
C PRO A 214 -12.53 10.76 2.01
N PRO A 215 -13.84 10.83 1.72
CA PRO A 215 -14.83 10.14 2.51
C PRO A 215 -14.42 8.67 2.54
N ILE A 216 -13.84 8.28 3.66
CA ILE A 216 -13.67 6.89 4.00
C ILE A 216 -15.10 6.43 4.11
N ASN A 217 -15.46 5.36 3.41
CA ASN A 217 -16.71 4.70 3.68
C ASN A 217 -16.59 4.02 5.05
N ARG A 218 -16.57 4.84 6.11
CA ARG A 218 -16.23 4.46 7.48
C ARG A 218 -17.42 3.81 8.17
N GLN A 219 -18.63 4.03 7.64
CA GLN A 219 -19.80 3.24 8.01
C GLN A 219 -19.49 1.74 7.91
N LEU A 220 -18.65 1.31 6.97
CA LEU A 220 -18.27 -0.10 6.81
C LEU A 220 -17.11 -0.57 7.70
N CYS A 221 -16.29 0.33 8.25
CA CYS A 221 -15.13 -0.06 9.06
C CYS A 221 -15.47 -0.38 10.51
N SER A 222 -16.58 0.17 11.03
CA SER A 222 -17.10 -0.11 12.37
C SER A 222 -18.06 -1.29 12.43
N LEU A 223 -18.60 -1.73 11.28
CA LEU A 223 -19.51 -2.86 11.21
C LEU A 223 -18.75 -4.17 11.41
N GLU A 224 -19.27 -5.04 12.26
CA GLU A 224 -18.72 -6.39 12.41
C GLU A 224 -18.82 -7.15 11.09
N VAL A 225 -18.00 -8.18 10.92
CA VAL A 225 -18.01 -8.99 9.67
C VAL A 225 -19.42 -9.49 9.33
N ALA A 226 -20.23 -9.83 10.35
CA ALA A 226 -21.62 -10.27 10.18
C ALA A 226 -22.52 -9.18 9.55
N GLU A 227 -22.33 -7.92 9.93
CA GLU A 227 -23.07 -6.78 9.38
C GLU A 227 -22.57 -6.41 7.98
N LEU A 228 -21.27 -6.56 7.71
CA LEU A 228 -20.67 -6.31 6.39
C LEU A 228 -21.04 -7.35 5.33
N THR A 229 -21.30 -8.58 5.76
CA THR A 229 -21.87 -9.63 4.89
C THR A 229 -23.37 -9.47 4.67
N GLY A 230 -24.01 -8.61 5.47
CA GLY A 230 -25.45 -8.42 5.50
C GLY A 230 -25.94 -7.13 4.86
N LEU A 231 -25.06 -6.27 4.34
CA LEU A 231 -25.49 -5.07 3.62
C LEU A 231 -26.34 -5.46 2.42
N THR A 232 -27.61 -5.18 2.56
CA THR A 232 -28.62 -5.46 1.55
C THR A 232 -28.46 -4.48 0.41
N ARG A 233 -28.95 -4.89 -0.76
CA ARG A 233 -28.99 -4.04 -1.96
C ARG A 233 -29.74 -2.73 -1.67
N GLU A 234 -30.76 -2.81 -0.83
CA GLU A 234 -31.64 -1.72 -0.44
C GLU A 234 -30.93 -0.71 0.47
N GLU A 235 -30.17 -1.18 1.46
CA GLU A 235 -29.44 -0.32 2.39
C GLU A 235 -28.32 0.48 1.70
N PHE A 236 -27.55 -0.17 0.81
CA PHE A 236 -26.46 0.51 0.12
C PHE A 236 -26.93 1.36 -1.07
N ASP A 237 -28.08 1.04 -1.65
CA ASP A 237 -28.68 1.67 -2.83
C ASP A 237 -27.65 1.94 -3.96
N PRO A 238 -27.06 0.88 -4.53
CA PRO A 238 -26.01 1.02 -5.53
C PRO A 238 -26.54 1.59 -6.84
N HIS A 239 -25.74 2.46 -7.46
CA HIS A 239 -25.97 2.86 -8.86
C HIS A 239 -25.53 1.76 -9.84
N TYR A 240 -24.50 1.01 -9.43
CA TYR A 240 -23.90 -0.07 -10.19
C TYR A 240 -23.65 -1.27 -9.29
N GLU A 241 -23.90 -2.45 -9.85
CA GLU A 241 -23.57 -3.72 -9.21
C GLU A 241 -22.58 -4.48 -10.08
N ILE A 242 -21.53 -5.00 -9.46
CA ILE A 242 -20.53 -5.85 -10.09
C ILE A 242 -20.68 -7.23 -9.48
N TYR A 243 -20.86 -8.25 -10.30
CA TYR A 243 -20.78 -9.63 -9.88
C TYR A 243 -19.48 -10.19 -10.43
N SER A 244 -18.62 -10.73 -9.56
CA SER A 244 -17.29 -11.18 -9.94
C SER A 244 -17.02 -12.58 -9.41
N ASP A 245 -16.28 -13.34 -10.21
CA ASP A 245 -15.75 -14.65 -9.81
C ASP A 245 -14.37 -14.89 -10.46
N ALA A 246 -13.64 -15.84 -9.91
CA ALA A 246 -12.39 -16.33 -10.45
C ALA A 246 -12.28 -17.86 -10.33
N SER A 247 -11.76 -18.49 -11.37
CA SER A 247 -11.57 -19.95 -11.44
C SER A 247 -10.16 -20.30 -11.86
N ALA A 248 -9.89 -21.60 -12.00
CA ALA A 248 -8.65 -22.10 -12.59
C ALA A 248 -8.41 -21.58 -14.02
N CYS A 249 -9.47 -21.35 -14.80
CA CYS A 249 -9.33 -20.95 -16.20
C CYS A 249 -9.03 -19.45 -16.37
N GLY A 250 -9.44 -18.64 -15.40
CA GLY A 250 -9.41 -17.19 -15.53
C GLY A 250 -10.28 -16.48 -14.52
N PHE A 251 -10.69 -15.27 -14.86
CA PHE A 251 -11.58 -14.46 -14.04
C PHE A 251 -12.64 -13.80 -14.91
N GLY A 252 -13.77 -13.49 -14.31
CA GLY A 252 -14.93 -12.94 -15.00
C GLY A 252 -15.71 -12.00 -14.11
N ALA A 253 -16.30 -10.98 -14.73
CA ALA A 253 -17.21 -10.09 -14.03
C ALA A 253 -18.26 -9.51 -14.96
N TYR A 254 -19.44 -9.22 -14.44
CA TYR A 254 -20.45 -8.43 -15.13
C TYR A 254 -20.94 -7.27 -14.27
N LEU A 255 -21.32 -6.19 -14.95
CA LEU A 255 -21.76 -4.91 -14.42
C LEU A 255 -23.21 -4.70 -14.79
N VAL A 256 -24.06 -4.54 -13.78
CA VAL A 256 -25.47 -4.14 -13.91
C VAL A 256 -25.59 -2.66 -13.56
N LYS A 257 -26.29 -1.89 -14.39
CA LYS A 257 -26.69 -0.51 -14.07
C LYS A 257 -28.18 -0.49 -13.70
N LYS A 258 -28.51 -0.07 -12.47
CA LYS A 258 -29.86 -0.14 -11.89
C LYS A 258 -30.94 0.47 -12.80
N ASP A 259 -30.69 1.67 -13.34
CA ASP A 259 -31.74 2.43 -14.07
C ASP A 259 -32.05 1.94 -15.49
N VAL A 260 -31.17 1.13 -16.10
CA VAL A 260 -31.26 0.82 -17.55
C VAL A 260 -31.28 -0.68 -17.80
N ASN A 261 -31.15 -1.49 -16.75
CA ASN A 261 -30.98 -2.94 -16.80
C ASN A 261 -29.96 -3.43 -17.86
N ARG A 262 -28.96 -2.59 -18.19
CA ARG A 262 -27.95 -2.92 -19.19
C ARG A 262 -26.80 -3.65 -18.53
N VAL A 263 -26.52 -4.85 -19.02
CA VAL A 263 -25.44 -5.69 -18.49
C VAL A 263 -24.20 -5.59 -19.40
N ARG A 264 -23.07 -5.18 -18.82
CA ARG A 264 -21.75 -5.24 -19.48
C ARG A 264 -20.93 -6.32 -18.82
N TRP A 265 -20.04 -6.98 -19.55
CA TRP A 265 -19.28 -8.07 -18.98
C TRP A 265 -17.85 -8.11 -19.54
N LEU A 266 -16.98 -8.78 -18.80
CA LEU A 266 -15.58 -9.05 -19.13
C LEU A 266 -15.22 -10.47 -18.68
N ALA A 267 -14.29 -11.11 -19.38
CA ALA A 267 -13.79 -12.42 -19.00
C ALA A 267 -12.40 -12.64 -19.59
N ASN A 268 -11.39 -12.97 -18.80
CA ASN A 268 -10.05 -13.19 -19.33
C ASN A 268 -9.41 -14.43 -18.73
N THR A 269 -8.52 -15.04 -19.50
CA THR A 269 -7.69 -16.13 -18.99
C THR A 269 -6.51 -15.56 -18.22
N TRP A 270 -5.98 -16.35 -17.29
CA TRP A 270 -4.79 -15.93 -16.53
C TRP A 270 -3.60 -15.66 -17.44
N SER A 271 -3.40 -16.47 -18.49
CA SER A 271 -2.31 -16.32 -19.45
C SER A 271 -2.31 -14.97 -20.19
N GLN A 272 -3.48 -14.36 -20.41
CA GLN A 272 -3.57 -13.03 -21.02
C GLN A 272 -3.01 -11.92 -20.11
N HIS A 273 -3.24 -12.05 -18.80
CA HIS A 273 -2.79 -11.07 -17.81
C HIS A 273 -1.40 -11.38 -17.24
N PHE A 274 -1.03 -12.66 -17.21
CA PHE A 274 0.23 -13.18 -16.68
C PHE A 274 0.87 -14.13 -17.71
N PRO A 275 1.52 -13.59 -18.75
CA PRO A 275 2.23 -14.40 -19.73
C PRO A 275 3.30 -15.25 -19.02
N GLY A 276 3.28 -16.57 -19.23
CA GLY A 276 4.20 -17.50 -18.57
C GLY A 276 3.73 -18.02 -17.21
N ALA A 277 2.56 -17.59 -16.70
CA ALA A 277 1.91 -18.33 -15.62
C ALA A 277 1.42 -19.68 -16.17
N PRO A 278 1.81 -20.82 -15.58
CA PRO A 278 1.23 -22.10 -15.98
C PRO A 278 -0.29 -22.02 -15.82
N GLU A 279 -1.03 -22.63 -16.74
CA GLU A 279 -2.46 -22.84 -16.55
C GLU A 279 -2.65 -23.47 -15.16
N PHE A 280 -3.63 -22.98 -14.41
CA PHE A 280 -3.84 -23.22 -12.97
C PHE A 280 -3.99 -24.70 -12.56
N HIS A 281 -3.85 -25.62 -13.50
CA HIS A 281 -3.70 -27.06 -13.32
C HIS A 281 -2.32 -27.44 -12.75
N ALA A 282 -2.03 -26.99 -11.54
CA ALA A 282 -1.20 -27.74 -10.60
C ALA A 282 -1.50 -27.26 -9.19
N ARG A 283 -2.21 -28.11 -8.43
CA ARG A 283 -2.25 -28.06 -6.97
C ARG A 283 -0.88 -27.67 -6.40
N GLU A 284 -0.87 -26.61 -5.60
CA GLU A 284 0.10 -26.34 -4.51
C GLU A 284 1.61 -26.24 -4.80
N ARG A 285 2.13 -26.53 -6.00
CA ARG A 285 3.59 -26.56 -6.25
C ARG A 285 4.15 -25.36 -7.03
N LEU A 286 3.80 -24.15 -6.61
CA LEU A 286 4.60 -22.95 -6.93
C LEU A 286 5.04 -22.28 -5.63
N CYS A 287 5.78 -23.05 -4.84
CA CYS A 287 6.61 -22.57 -3.75
C CYS A 287 8.01 -23.08 -4.08
N GLU A 288 8.87 -22.23 -4.65
CA GLU A 288 10.34 -22.31 -4.52
C GLU A 288 11.08 -21.22 -5.32
N ALA A 289 10.46 -20.60 -6.32
CA ALA A 289 11.03 -19.38 -6.91
C ALA A 289 10.64 -18.16 -6.05
N GLU A 290 11.62 -17.49 -5.42
CA GLU A 290 11.44 -16.32 -4.53
C GLU A 290 10.64 -15.15 -5.14
N ASN A 291 10.34 -15.17 -6.44
CA ASN A 291 9.61 -14.13 -7.16
C ASN A 291 8.27 -14.57 -7.80
N SER A 292 7.82 -15.82 -7.63
CA SER A 292 6.53 -16.26 -8.21
C SER A 292 5.35 -15.78 -7.35
N ILE A 293 4.42 -15.03 -7.95
CA ILE A 293 3.14 -14.68 -7.30
C ILE A 293 2.34 -15.96 -7.15
N ARG A 294 2.29 -16.51 -5.93
CA ARG A 294 1.33 -17.58 -5.61
C ARG A 294 -0.07 -17.00 -5.90
N MET A 295 -0.95 -17.78 -6.51
CA MET A 295 -2.35 -17.39 -6.81
C MET A 295 -3.28 -18.28 -6.00
N ASP A 296 -3.73 -17.82 -4.83
CA ASP A 296 -4.79 -18.51 -4.07
C ASP A 296 -6.16 -17.98 -4.47
N SER A 297 -7.24 -18.68 -4.08
CA SER A 297 -8.61 -18.32 -4.44
C SER A 297 -8.91 -16.85 -4.11
N THR A 298 -8.57 -16.40 -2.89
CA THR A 298 -8.80 -15.03 -2.44
C THR A 298 -8.05 -14.01 -3.30
N PHE A 299 -6.79 -14.28 -3.67
CA PHE A 299 -6.04 -13.40 -4.57
C PHE A 299 -6.70 -13.32 -5.95
N CYS A 300 -7.09 -14.46 -6.53
CA CYS A 300 -7.72 -14.55 -7.84
C CYS A 300 -9.06 -13.82 -7.88
N GLU A 301 -9.89 -14.00 -6.86
CA GLU A 301 -11.18 -13.34 -6.77
C GLU A 301 -11.05 -11.84 -6.50
N LEU A 302 -10.16 -11.43 -5.58
CA LEU A 302 -9.85 -10.02 -5.40
C LEU A 302 -9.33 -9.39 -6.70
N TYR A 303 -8.49 -10.11 -7.46
CA TYR A 303 -8.02 -9.66 -8.75
C TYR A 303 -9.17 -9.41 -9.72
N SER A 304 -10.17 -10.30 -9.76
CA SER A 304 -11.38 -10.13 -10.57
C SER A 304 -12.10 -8.82 -10.24
N VAL A 305 -12.30 -8.55 -8.94
CA VAL A 305 -12.88 -7.29 -8.45
C VAL A 305 -12.06 -6.08 -8.89
N VAL A 306 -10.74 -6.11 -8.68
CA VAL A 306 -9.86 -4.98 -9.05
C VAL A 306 -9.87 -4.75 -10.56
N ALA A 307 -9.84 -5.81 -11.36
CA ALA A 307 -9.86 -5.72 -12.82
C ALA A 307 -11.19 -5.12 -13.32
N ALA A 308 -12.31 -5.54 -12.74
CA ALA A 308 -13.63 -4.98 -13.03
C ALA A 308 -13.72 -3.49 -12.68
N CYS A 309 -13.38 -3.15 -11.44
CA CYS A 309 -13.39 -1.76 -10.98
C CYS A 309 -12.46 -0.88 -11.81
N TYR A 310 -11.26 -1.35 -12.12
CA TYR A 310 -10.31 -0.59 -12.92
C TYR A 310 -10.74 -0.43 -14.39
N THR A 311 -11.45 -1.41 -14.96
CA THR A 311 -11.97 -1.35 -16.33
C THR A 311 -13.10 -0.35 -16.44
N TRP A 312 -14.00 -0.31 -15.45
CA TRP A 312 -15.20 0.54 -15.48
C TRP A 312 -15.11 1.83 -14.67
N LYS A 313 -13.99 2.14 -14.00
CA LYS A 313 -13.79 3.33 -13.15
C LYS A 313 -14.33 4.67 -13.67
N HIS A 314 -14.24 4.91 -14.98
CA HIS A 314 -14.77 6.13 -15.61
C HIS A 314 -16.30 6.26 -15.53
N LYS A 315 -17.03 5.14 -15.38
CA LYS A 315 -18.49 5.11 -15.20
C LYS A 315 -18.93 5.35 -13.76
N PHE A 316 -18.00 5.18 -12.82
CA PHE A 316 -18.30 5.20 -11.40
C PHE A 316 -18.15 6.59 -10.78
N VAL A 317 -17.74 7.60 -11.55
CA VAL A 317 -17.48 8.94 -11.01
C VAL A 317 -18.68 9.51 -10.25
N GLY A 318 -18.51 9.72 -8.94
CA GLY A 318 -19.57 10.20 -8.05
C GLY A 318 -20.71 9.19 -7.82
N LYS A 319 -20.44 7.88 -7.95
CA LYS A 319 -21.44 6.82 -7.87
C LYS A 319 -21.09 5.81 -6.78
N ARG A 320 -22.12 5.10 -6.33
CA ARG A 320 -22.02 3.96 -5.42
C ARG A 320 -21.97 2.65 -6.19
N VAL A 321 -20.99 1.82 -5.89
CA VAL A 321 -20.71 0.54 -6.57
C VAL A 321 -20.74 -0.58 -5.54
N LEU A 322 -21.62 -1.54 -5.72
CA LEU A 322 -21.71 -2.75 -4.89
C LEU A 322 -21.08 -3.93 -5.63
N VAL A 323 -20.21 -4.67 -4.96
CA VAL A 323 -19.54 -5.86 -5.50
C VAL A 323 -20.10 -7.11 -4.84
N TRP A 324 -20.65 -8.01 -5.63
CA TRP A 324 -21.08 -9.34 -5.23
C TRP A 324 -19.98 -10.37 -5.53
N THR A 325 -19.58 -11.13 -4.52
CA THR A 325 -18.62 -12.24 -4.59
C THR A 325 -18.98 -13.31 -3.57
N ASP A 326 -18.73 -14.58 -3.89
CA ASP A 326 -18.95 -15.72 -2.99
C ASP A 326 -17.75 -15.96 -2.04
N ASN A 327 -16.73 -15.09 -2.05
CA ASN A 327 -15.60 -15.19 -1.14
C ASN A 327 -15.60 -14.09 -0.07
N LEU A 328 -15.91 -14.53 1.15
CA LEU A 328 -15.93 -13.70 2.35
C LEU A 328 -14.61 -12.97 2.62
N ASN A 329 -13.46 -13.52 2.25
CA ASN A 329 -12.19 -12.82 2.42
C ASN A 329 -12.08 -11.62 1.49
N VAL A 330 -12.61 -11.71 0.26
CA VAL A 330 -12.67 -10.58 -0.67
C VAL A 330 -13.61 -9.51 -0.12
N VAL A 331 -14.79 -9.89 0.37
CA VAL A 331 -15.73 -8.96 1.03
C VAL A 331 -15.03 -8.19 2.16
N ARG A 332 -14.35 -8.89 3.06
CA ARG A 332 -13.58 -8.29 4.15
C ARG A 332 -12.49 -7.35 3.63
N LEU A 333 -11.73 -7.76 2.61
CA LEU A 333 -10.63 -6.96 2.05
C LEU A 333 -11.13 -5.68 1.36
N VAL A 334 -12.26 -5.73 0.66
CA VAL A 334 -12.84 -4.56 0.00
C VAL A 334 -13.40 -3.57 1.02
N ASN A 335 -14.15 -4.06 2.02
CA ASN A 335 -14.86 -3.20 2.98
C ASN A 335 -13.97 -2.66 4.11
N GLN A 336 -13.04 -3.47 4.61
CA GLN A 336 -12.23 -3.13 5.78
C GLN A 336 -10.78 -2.79 5.43
N GLY A 337 -10.34 -3.09 4.21
CA GLY A 337 -8.96 -2.97 3.77
C GLY A 337 -8.01 -4.01 4.37
N VAL A 338 -6.71 -3.80 4.14
CA VAL A 338 -5.66 -4.73 4.60
C VAL A 338 -5.12 -4.29 5.97
N ARG A 339 -5.63 -4.92 7.04
CA ARG A 339 -5.29 -4.59 8.44
C ARG A 339 -3.97 -5.20 8.96
N SER A 340 -3.46 -6.28 8.34
CA SER A 340 -2.29 -7.04 8.84
C SER A 340 -1.05 -6.89 7.95
N GLU A 341 0.11 -6.61 8.55
CA GLU A 341 1.40 -6.39 7.86
C GLU A 341 1.92 -7.62 7.09
N THR A 342 1.69 -8.84 7.59
CA THR A 342 2.09 -10.07 6.90
C THR A 342 1.22 -10.32 5.65
N LYS A 343 -0.07 -9.94 5.69
CA LYS A 343 -1.02 -9.99 4.56
C LYS A 343 -0.90 -8.79 3.61
N GLN A 344 -0.27 -7.69 4.04
CA GLN A 344 -0.01 -6.50 3.21
C GLN A 344 0.92 -6.76 2.02
N LYS A 345 1.84 -7.72 2.09
CA LYS A 345 2.81 -7.94 1.00
C LYS A 345 2.16 -8.44 -0.29
N ARG A 346 1.11 -9.28 -0.22
CA ARG A 346 0.51 -9.96 -1.38
C ARG A 346 -0.79 -9.31 -1.87
N TRP A 347 -1.78 -9.17 -1.00
CA TRP A 347 -3.06 -8.54 -1.35
C TRP A 347 -2.99 -7.01 -1.35
N GLY A 348 -2.03 -6.43 -0.61
CA GLY A 348 -1.89 -4.99 -0.48
C GLY A 348 -1.69 -4.26 -1.81
N LYS A 349 -1.05 -4.88 -2.80
CA LYS A 349 -0.93 -4.28 -4.15
C LYS A 349 -2.29 -4.14 -4.83
N LEU A 350 -3.09 -5.21 -4.84
CA LEU A 350 -4.43 -5.19 -5.43
C LEU A 350 -5.35 -4.24 -4.69
N TYR A 351 -5.38 -4.33 -3.36
CA TYR A 351 -6.16 -3.42 -2.54
C TYR A 351 -5.77 -1.95 -2.77
N ARG A 352 -4.47 -1.63 -2.84
CA ARG A 352 -4.01 -0.27 -3.16
C ARG A 352 -4.51 0.18 -4.53
N ILE A 353 -4.41 -0.66 -5.57
CA ILE A 353 -4.96 -0.33 -6.89
C ILE A 353 -6.45 -0.03 -6.80
N LEU A 354 -7.22 -0.87 -6.10
CA LEU A 354 -8.65 -0.71 -5.93
C LEU A 354 -8.99 0.58 -5.18
N TYR A 355 -8.36 0.79 -4.02
CA TYR A 355 -8.52 1.97 -3.18
C TYR A 355 -8.15 3.25 -3.93
N PHE A 356 -6.98 3.32 -4.54
CA PHE A 356 -6.59 4.53 -5.28
C PHE A 356 -7.44 4.77 -6.52
N THR A 357 -7.98 3.71 -7.13
CA THR A 357 -8.95 3.84 -8.21
C THR A 357 -10.26 4.43 -7.72
N SER A 358 -10.78 3.98 -6.57
CA SER A 358 -12.00 4.56 -5.98
C SER A 358 -11.80 6.01 -5.57
N GLN A 359 -10.65 6.35 -5.02
CA GLN A 359 -10.32 7.73 -4.65
C GLN A 359 -10.16 8.65 -5.87
N LYS A 360 -9.34 8.25 -6.85
CA LYS A 360 -9.07 9.05 -8.05
C LYS A 360 -10.34 9.33 -8.86
N TYR A 361 -11.26 8.38 -8.90
CA TYR A 361 -12.52 8.51 -9.61
C TYR A 361 -13.69 8.85 -8.68
N SER A 362 -13.41 9.16 -7.41
CA SER A 362 -14.40 9.58 -6.39
C SER A 362 -15.68 8.75 -6.41
N PHE A 363 -15.53 7.42 -6.33
CA PHE A 363 -16.66 6.50 -6.22
C PHE A 363 -16.62 5.75 -4.91
N GLU A 364 -17.81 5.48 -4.38
CA GLU A 364 -18.00 4.71 -3.18
C GLU A 364 -18.09 3.23 -3.55
N LEU A 365 -17.32 2.39 -2.86
CA LEU A 365 -17.22 0.97 -3.12
C LEU A 365 -17.60 0.19 -1.86
N CYS A 366 -18.45 -0.80 -2.03
CA CYS A 366 -18.79 -1.80 -1.03
C CYS A 366 -18.76 -3.18 -1.68
N ALA A 367 -18.52 -4.23 -0.89
CA ALA A 367 -18.71 -5.60 -1.29
C ALA A 367 -19.71 -6.30 -0.36
N SER A 368 -20.49 -7.22 -0.90
CA SER A 368 -21.39 -8.09 -0.15
C SER A 368 -21.24 -9.52 -0.63
N HIS A 369 -21.53 -10.45 0.27
CA HIS A 369 -21.45 -11.87 -0.03
C HIS A 369 -22.69 -12.31 -0.80
N VAL A 370 -22.49 -13.07 -1.87
CA VAL A 370 -23.57 -13.73 -2.61
C VAL A 370 -23.36 -15.25 -2.55
N GLN A 371 -24.43 -16.03 -2.47
CA GLN A 371 -24.27 -17.49 -2.50
C GLN A 371 -23.72 -17.93 -3.85
N ARG A 372 -22.90 -18.98 -3.86
CA ARG A 372 -22.31 -19.51 -5.10
C ARG A 372 -23.34 -19.87 -6.17
N THR A 373 -24.48 -20.41 -5.76
CA THR A 373 -25.62 -20.75 -6.63
C THR A 373 -26.26 -19.52 -7.29
N GLU A 374 -26.18 -18.38 -6.64
CA GLU A 374 -26.68 -17.08 -7.13
C GLU A 374 -25.60 -16.34 -7.96
N ASN A 375 -24.31 -16.68 -7.79
CA ASN A 375 -23.18 -16.12 -8.53
C ASN A 375 -22.80 -16.92 -9.80
N MET A 376 -23.66 -17.84 -10.26
CA MET A 376 -23.37 -18.76 -11.37
C MET A 376 -23.02 -18.04 -12.69
N ALA A 377 -23.62 -16.89 -12.96
CA ALA A 377 -23.30 -16.12 -14.16
C ALA A 377 -21.85 -15.62 -14.15
N ALA A 378 -21.32 -15.19 -12.99
CA ALA A 378 -19.93 -14.81 -12.87
C ALA A 378 -19.00 -16.04 -12.97
N ASP A 379 -19.39 -17.20 -12.44
CA ASP A 379 -18.67 -18.47 -12.59
C ASP A 379 -18.57 -18.93 -14.05
N PHE A 380 -19.64 -18.77 -14.83
CA PHE A 380 -19.57 -19.02 -16.27
C PHE A 380 -18.56 -18.11 -16.97
N LEU A 381 -18.50 -16.82 -16.61
CA LEU A 381 -17.49 -15.91 -17.16
C LEU A 381 -16.07 -16.30 -16.76
N SER A 382 -15.84 -16.63 -15.47
CA SER A 382 -14.52 -16.99 -14.95
C SER A 382 -13.98 -18.29 -15.57
N ARG A 383 -14.87 -19.19 -16.00
CA ARG A 383 -14.56 -20.44 -16.70
C ARG A 383 -14.60 -20.36 -18.23
N ARG A 384 -14.84 -19.17 -18.80
CA ARG A 384 -14.98 -18.94 -20.25
C ARG A 384 -16.15 -19.70 -20.92
N LYS A 385 -17.19 -20.02 -20.15
CA LYS A 385 -18.45 -20.63 -20.60
C LYS A 385 -19.44 -19.56 -21.10
N LEU A 386 -19.08 -18.90 -22.20
CA LEU A 386 -19.80 -17.71 -22.69
C LEU A 386 -21.23 -18.00 -23.15
N THR A 387 -21.51 -19.21 -23.62
CA THR A 387 -22.84 -19.62 -24.08
C THR A 387 -23.80 -19.73 -22.90
N GLU A 388 -23.35 -20.35 -21.81
CA GLU A 388 -24.08 -20.52 -20.57
C GLU A 388 -24.30 -19.18 -19.86
N PHE A 389 -23.28 -18.32 -19.84
CA PHE A 389 -23.42 -16.95 -19.36
C PHE A 389 -24.52 -16.18 -20.11
N ARG A 390 -24.53 -16.22 -21.45
CA ARG A 390 -25.55 -15.53 -22.25
C ARG A 390 -26.95 -16.09 -22.05
N LYS A 391 -27.08 -17.40 -21.78
CA LYS A 391 -28.37 -17.99 -21.39
C LYS A 391 -28.83 -17.49 -20.02
N ALA A 392 -27.91 -17.35 -19.06
CA ALA A 392 -28.20 -16.85 -17.72
C ALA A 392 -28.48 -15.34 -17.68
N VAL A 393 -27.88 -14.57 -18.58
CA VAL A 393 -28.02 -13.11 -18.67
C VAL A 393 -28.33 -12.69 -20.11
N PRO A 394 -29.58 -12.84 -20.58
CA PRO A 394 -29.96 -12.53 -21.96
C PRO A 394 -29.74 -11.06 -22.35
N ASP A 395 -29.83 -10.15 -21.38
CA ASP A 395 -29.62 -8.70 -21.55
C ASP A 395 -28.13 -8.28 -21.59
N ALA A 396 -27.22 -9.26 -21.59
CA ALA A 396 -25.79 -9.01 -21.71
C ALA A 396 -25.43 -8.37 -23.05
N ALA A 397 -24.58 -7.33 -23.00
CA ALA A 397 -24.04 -6.70 -24.20
C ALA A 397 -23.44 -7.75 -25.16
N PRO A 398 -23.62 -7.61 -26.48
CA PRO A 398 -23.22 -8.64 -27.45
C PRO A 398 -21.71 -8.91 -27.42
N SER A 399 -20.92 -7.86 -27.19
CA SER A 399 -19.46 -7.92 -27.16
C SER A 399 -18.90 -7.81 -25.74
N GLU A 400 -17.92 -8.65 -25.43
CA GLU A 400 -17.08 -8.54 -24.24
C GLU A 400 -16.39 -7.17 -24.16
N LYS A 401 -16.27 -6.59 -22.97
CA LYS A 401 -15.40 -5.43 -22.75
C LYS A 401 -13.96 -5.89 -22.55
N LYS A 402 -13.06 -5.38 -23.39
CA LYS A 402 -11.61 -5.54 -23.22
C LYS A 402 -11.21 -5.07 -21.82
N THR A 403 -10.70 -5.99 -21.01
CA THR A 403 -10.10 -5.67 -19.72
C THR A 403 -8.88 -4.81 -19.93
N LYS A 404 -8.73 -3.80 -19.06
CA LYS A 404 -7.45 -3.12 -18.95
C LYS A 404 -6.53 -4.04 -18.17
N LYS A 405 -5.43 -4.47 -18.78
CA LYS A 405 -4.41 -5.26 -18.09
C LYS A 405 -3.99 -4.49 -16.85
N LEU A 406 -4.18 -5.10 -15.67
CA LEU A 406 -3.61 -4.60 -14.45
C LEU A 406 -2.11 -4.76 -14.60
N LEU A 407 -1.49 -3.69 -15.05
CA LEU A 407 -0.07 -3.54 -15.01
C LEU A 407 0.30 -3.52 -13.54
N PHE A 408 0.69 -4.68 -12.98
CA PHE A 408 1.49 -4.77 -11.74
C PHE A 408 2.87 -4.21 -12.03
N TRP A 409 2.92 -3.02 -12.61
CA TRP A 409 4.14 -2.38 -12.98
C TRP A 409 4.72 -1.83 -11.70
N ASN A 410 5.79 -2.52 -11.29
CA ASN A 410 6.94 -2.08 -10.52
C ASN A 410 6.64 -1.11 -9.36
N PRO A 411 7.16 -1.32 -8.13
CA PRO A 411 7.00 -0.42 -6.96
C PRO A 411 7.45 1.06 -7.12
N LEU A 412 7.62 1.57 -8.34
CA LEU A 412 8.58 2.60 -8.72
C LEU A 412 7.97 3.74 -9.58
N GLN A 413 6.65 3.77 -9.81
CA GLN A 413 6.01 4.80 -10.66
C GLN A 413 4.73 5.43 -10.09
N TRP A 414 4.60 5.48 -8.78
CA TRP A 414 3.66 6.42 -8.16
C TRP A 414 4.37 7.76 -7.94
N THR A 415 4.30 8.65 -8.93
CA THR A 415 4.73 10.06 -8.81
C THR A 415 3.58 10.97 -9.22
N ASP A 416 3.24 11.94 -8.37
CA ASP A 416 2.08 12.84 -8.46
C ASP A 416 2.11 13.88 -9.61
N HIS A 417 3.03 13.78 -10.57
CA HIS A 417 3.20 14.81 -11.62
C HIS A 417 3.44 14.23 -13.03
N GLN A 418 2.40 13.70 -13.67
CA GLN A 418 2.27 13.62 -15.14
C GLN A 418 0.77 13.67 -15.54
N PRO A 419 0.28 14.78 -16.14
CA PRO A 419 -1.10 14.89 -16.67
C PRO A 419 -1.34 14.21 -18.02
N HIS A 420 -0.39 13.44 -18.57
CA HIS A 420 -0.55 12.82 -19.89
C HIS A 420 -0.22 11.32 -19.85
N PHE A 421 -1.25 10.51 -19.62
CA PHE A 421 -1.20 9.08 -19.96
C PHE A 421 -1.37 8.97 -21.49
N LYS A 422 -0.27 8.71 -22.21
CA LYS A 422 -0.40 8.14 -23.56
C LYS A 422 -0.94 6.72 -23.42
N LEU A 423 -2.14 6.51 -23.97
CA LEU A 423 -2.71 5.19 -24.23
C LEU A 423 -1.88 4.53 -25.33
N ALA A 424 -1.55 3.25 -25.14
CA ALA A 424 -1.37 2.35 -26.27
C ALA A 424 -2.75 1.96 -26.81
#